data_AF-A0A642C2T6-F1
#
_entry.id   AF-A0A642C2T6-F1
#
_cell.length_a   1.000
_cell.length_b   1.000
_cell.length_c   1.000
_cell.angle_alpha   90.00
_cell.angle_beta   90.00
_cell.angle_gamma   90.00
#
_symmetry.space_group_name_H-M   'P 1'
#
loop_
_entity.id
_entity.type
_entity.pdbx_description
1 polymer ?
#
loop_
_entity_poly.entity_id
_entity_poly.type
_entity_poly.pdbx_seq_one_letter_code
_entity_poly.pdbx_strand_id
1 'polypeptide(L)' 'IEPLNMKVATGDRYWYITDKMQVTSDVEKGTVTSNKRYLAGNYFRREKDAIRILSEEIEIRRNFLAEPEIR' A
#
# COMPACT_ATOMS: atom_id res chain seq x y z
N ILE A 1 -14.80 -15.42 9.72
CA ILE A 1 -14.76 -13.94 9.53
C ILE A 1 -14.87 -13.74 8.02
N GLU A 2 -15.96 -13.16 7.53
CA GLU A 2 -16.03 -12.78 6.12
C GLU A 2 -14.92 -11.78 5.82
N PRO A 3 -14.19 -11.89 4.69
CA PRO A 3 -13.16 -10.93 4.38
C PRO A 3 -13.81 -9.56 4.25
N LEU A 4 -13.35 -8.60 5.07
CA LEU A 4 -13.76 -7.22 4.95
C LEU A 4 -13.45 -6.80 3.51
N ASN A 5 -14.48 -6.65 2.67
CA ASN A 5 -14.29 -6.25 1.28
C ASN A 5 -13.71 -4.83 1.33
N MET A 6 -12.40 -4.70 1.18
CA MET A 6 -11.66 -3.45 1.30
C MET A 6 -11.62 -2.67 -0.03
N LYS A 7 -12.07 -3.27 -1.14
CA LYS A 7 -12.21 -2.55 -2.40
C LYS A 7 -13.24 -1.43 -2.25
N VAL A 8 -12.96 -0.27 -2.83
CA VAL A 8 -13.95 0.80 -2.95
C VAL A 8 -14.86 0.50 -4.14
N ALA A 9 -15.96 1.25 -4.29
CA ALA A 9 -16.82 1.06 -5.45
C ALA A 9 -16.12 1.53 -6.73
N THR A 10 -16.53 0.99 -7.88
CA THR A 10 -16.09 1.51 -9.18
C THR A 10 -16.45 2.99 -9.31
N GLY A 11 -15.49 3.82 -9.70
CA GLY A 11 -15.61 5.27 -9.73
C GLY A 11 -15.03 5.97 -8.49
N ASP A 12 -14.83 5.25 -7.39
CA ASP A 12 -14.20 5.81 -6.20
C ASP A 12 -12.67 5.79 -6.27
N ARG A 13 -12.05 6.71 -5.53
CA ARG A 13 -10.59 6.79 -5.40
C ARG A 13 -10.07 5.76 -4.40
N TYR A 14 -8.96 5.13 -4.74
CA TYR A 14 -8.13 4.36 -3.81
C TYR A 14 -6.69 4.85 -3.83
N TRP A 15 -5.94 4.48 -2.80
CA TRP A 15 -4.55 4.87 -2.59
C TRP A 15 -3.65 3.63 -2.59
N TYR A 16 -2.41 3.81 -3.03
CA TYR A 16 -1.40 2.75 -3.06
C TYR A 16 0.00 3.35 -3.01
N ILE A 17 0.97 2.53 -2.59
CA ILE A 17 2.39 2.85 -2.53
C ILE A 17 3.05 2.41 -3.84
N THR A 18 3.84 3.27 -4.46
CA THR A 18 4.61 2.95 -5.67
C THR A 18 5.92 2.26 -5.33
N ASP A 19 6.54 1.65 -6.32
CA ASP A 19 7.92 1.14 -6.26
C ASP A 19 8.95 2.21 -5.87
N LYS A 20 8.65 3.49 -6.14
CA LYS A 20 9.45 4.64 -5.72
C LYS A 20 9.21 5.09 -4.28
N MET A 21 8.52 4.29 -3.46
CA MET A 21 8.19 4.61 -2.07
C MET A 21 7.39 5.91 -1.92
N GLN A 22 6.43 6.14 -2.83
CA GLN A 22 5.53 7.29 -2.79
C GLN A 22 4.08 6.83 -2.69
N VAL A 23 3.28 7.52 -1.88
CA VAL A 23 1.83 7.33 -1.88
C VAL A 23 1.23 8.07 -3.07
N THR A 24 0.38 7.38 -3.81
CA THR A 24 -0.40 7.96 -4.91
C THR A 24 -1.82 7.37 -4.92
N SER A 25 -2.65 7.82 -5.86
CA SER A 25 -4.02 7.34 -6.01
C SER A 25 -4.41 7.08 -7.45
N ASP A 26 -5.48 6.30 -7.60
CA ASP A 26 -6.14 6.05 -8.88
C ASP A 26 -7.65 5.83 -8.61
N VAL A 27 -8.44 5.77 -9.68
CA VAL A 27 -9.88 5.52 -9.62
C VAL A 27 -10.14 4.04 -9.88
N GLU A 28 -10.97 3.40 -9.06
CA GLU A 28 -11.35 2.00 -9.27
C GLU A 28 -12.21 1.87 -10.54
N LYS A 29 -11.79 0.98 -11.43
CA LYS A 29 -12.37 0.73 -12.75
C LYS A 29 -12.60 -0.77 -13.02
N GLY A 30 -12.41 -1.62 -12.02
CA GLY A 30 -12.45 -3.08 -12.14
C GLY A 30 -11.25 -3.66 -12.91
N THR A 31 -10.13 -2.94 -12.96
CA THR A 31 -8.97 -3.37 -13.77
C THR A 31 -8.19 -4.51 -13.13
N VAL A 32 -7.47 -5.27 -13.96
CA VAL A 32 -6.52 -6.28 -13.46
C VAL A 32 -5.47 -5.65 -12.55
N THR A 33 -5.03 -4.42 -12.85
CA THR A 33 -4.03 -3.70 -12.05
C THR A 33 -4.55 -3.35 -10.65
N SER A 34 -5.75 -2.79 -10.52
CA SER A 34 -6.35 -2.50 -9.20
C SER A 34 -6.57 -3.80 -8.41
N ASN A 35 -6.95 -4.89 -9.08
CA ASN A 35 -7.08 -6.19 -8.44
C ASN A 35 -5.74 -6.74 -7.93
N LYS A 36 -4.66 -6.62 -8.71
CA LYS A 36 -3.31 -7.02 -8.28
C LYS A 36 -2.85 -6.22 -7.06
N ARG A 37 -3.08 -4.91 -7.05
CA ARG A 37 -2.79 -4.04 -5.89
C ARG A 37 -3.54 -4.48 -4.64
N TYR A 38 -4.83 -4.80 -4.79
CA TYR A 38 -5.66 -5.34 -3.70
C TYR A 38 -5.11 -6.66 -3.15
N LEU A 39 -4.81 -7.62 -4.02
CA LEU A 39 -4.27 -8.92 -3.61
C LEU A 39 -2.88 -8.83 -2.97
N ALA A 40 -2.09 -7.83 -3.35
CA ALA A 40 -0.79 -7.55 -2.75
C ALA A 40 -0.89 -6.80 -1.40
N GLY A 41 -2.10 -6.48 -0.90
CA GLY A 41 -2.28 -5.67 0.29
C GLY A 41 -1.92 -4.19 0.10
N ASN A 42 -1.64 -3.76 -1.13
CA ASN A 42 -1.26 -2.40 -1.50
C ASN A 42 -2.46 -1.63 -2.07
N TYR A 43 -3.57 -1.62 -1.33
CA TYR A 43 -4.82 -0.98 -1.72
C TYR A 43 -5.50 -0.40 -0.48
N PHE A 44 -5.53 0.92 -0.40
CA PHE A 44 -6.00 1.64 0.78
C PHE A 44 -7.18 2.53 0.43
N ARG A 45 -8.20 2.51 1.30
CA ARG A 45 -9.37 3.39 1.16
C ARG A 45 -9.08 4.85 1.51
N ARG A 46 -8.09 5.08 2.37
CA ARG A 46 -7.72 6.41 2.86
C ARG A 46 -6.24 6.64 2.66
N GLU A 47 -5.87 7.83 2.21
CA GLU A 47 -4.49 8.24 2.00
C GLU A 47 -3.65 8.06 3.26
N LYS A 48 -4.17 8.49 4.42
CA LYS A 48 -3.49 8.37 5.71
C LYS A 48 -3.10 6.94 6.08
N ASP A 49 -3.87 5.95 5.63
CA ASP A 49 -3.59 4.54 5.92
C ASP A 49 -2.40 4.07 5.06
N ALA A 50 -2.36 4.49 3.79
CA ALA A 50 -1.21 4.25 2.90
C ALA A 50 0.06 4.95 3.41
N ILE A 51 -0.06 6.21 3.87
CA ILE A 51 1.05 6.97 4.46
C ILE A 51 1.57 6.26 5.71
N ARG A 52 0.67 5.80 6.59
CA ARG A 52 1.07 5.09 7.80
C ARG A 52 1.88 3.83 7.46
N ILE A 53 1.40 3.01 6.54
CA ILE A 53 2.12 1.79 6.12
C ILE A 53 3.46 2.14 5.48
N LEU A 54 3.52 3.15 4.61
CA LEU A 54 4.78 3.60 4.02
C LEU A 54 5.80 4.02 5.09
N SER A 55 5.37 4.74 6.13
CA SER A 55 6.26 5.12 7.24
C SER A 55 6.81 3.89 7.98
N GLU A 56 5.98 2.89 8.26
CA GLU A 56 6.43 1.64 8.90
C GLU A 56 7.43 0.89 8.00
N GLU A 57 7.19 0.81 6.68
CA GLU A 57 8.11 0.18 5.74
C GLU A 57 9.46 0.89 5.67
N ILE A 58 9.47 2.23 5.76
CA ILE A 58 10.69 3.03 5.82
C ILE A 58 11.46 2.73 7.12
N GLU A 59 10.77 2.68 8.26
CA GLU A 59 11.41 2.38 9.55
C GLU A 59 12.01 0.96 9.58
N ILE A 60 11.34 -0.04 9.01
CA ILE A 60 11.90 -1.40 8.89
C ILE A 60 13.23 -1.38 8.11
N ARG A 61 13.26 -0.71 6.95
CA ARG A 61 14.49 -0.60 6.13
C ARG A 61 15.58 0.16 6.87
N ARG A 62 15.22 1.24 7.55
CA ARG A 62 16.16 2.06 8.33
C ARG A 62 16.80 1.23 9.44
N ASN A 63 16.00 0.48 10.19
CA ASN A 63 16.50 -0.37 11.27
C ASN A 63 17.41 -1.46 10.74
N PHE A 64 17.01 -2.14 9.66
CA PHE A 64 17.82 -3.17 9.02
C PHE A 64 19.18 -2.62 8.54
N LEU A 65 19.20 -1.45 7.89
CA LEU A 65 20.45 -0.83 7.43
C LEU A 65 21.33 -0.27 8.56
N ALA A 66 20.77 -0.11 9.75
CA ALA A 66 21.52 0.29 10.94
C ALA A 66 22.13 -0.92 11.68
N GLU A 67 21.80 -2.16 11.28
CA GLU A 67 22.39 -3.36 11.87
C GLU A 67 23.90 -3.40 11.55
N PRO A 68 24.76 -3.67 12.55
CA PRO A 68 26.19 -3.79 12.32
C PRO A 68 26.49 -4.96 11.38
N GLU A 69 27.38 -4.75 10.41
CA GLU A 69 27.86 -5.85 9.56
C GLU A 69 28.50 -6.93 10.44
N ILE A 70 27.91 -8.13 10.43
CA ILE A 70 28.52 -9.30 11.04
C ILE A 70 29.71 -9.69 10.16
N ARG A 71 30.93 -9.37 10.63
CA ARG A 71 32.19 -9.78 10.02
C ARG A 71 32.54 -11.22 10.36
#